data_AF-A0A369TIF8-F1
#
_entry.id   AF-A0A369TIF8-F1
#
_cell.length_a   1.000
_cell.length_b   1.000
_cell.length_c   1.000
_cell.angle_alpha   90.00
_cell.angle_beta   90.00
_cell.angle_gamma   90.00
#
_symmetry.space_group_name_H-M   'P 1'
#
loop_
_entity.id
_entity.type
_entity.pdbx_description
1 polymer ?
#
loop_
_entity_poly.entity_id
_entity_poly.type
_entity_poly.pdbx_seq_one_letter_code
_entity_poly.pdbx_strand_id
1 'polypeptide(L)'
;MVRQIGLLSLICAGVFTAFGASAQPLDAYERDAQEAIRELRGEMMQHLQTEMKDKGPAEATRVCRHLAPEISNRIEADTGWEIRRTALRVRNPENAPTEAERGVLLSFETRAMAGQSMEAMDSVRLIERDGRRYVHYMRAIPTFEPCLVCHGEDIPQDVEAAIEKHYPNDRATGFQTGDLRGAFSLYKKYEPAQLRRAAKDEGREAAPKLPEKLSIGGGRYGSPRQGRDLFARHCAGCHKASDLVTTVYGEDAAPEANLCTFLETHGLTDAAKDCDIIAYMKALAATSD
;
A
#
# COMPACT_ATOMS: atom_id res chain seq x y z
N MET A 1 -70.27 27.46 13.81
CA MET A 1 -69.07 28.33 13.65
C MET A 1 -67.85 27.52 14.05
N VAL A 2 -67.07 27.08 13.07
CA VAL A 2 -65.83 26.30 13.28
C VAL A 2 -64.71 27.30 13.58
N ARG A 3 -63.95 27.09 14.67
CA ARG A 3 -62.70 27.82 14.94
C ARG A 3 -61.57 26.80 15.13
N GLN A 4 -60.80 26.60 14.06
CA GLN A 4 -59.48 25.98 14.11
C GLN A 4 -58.53 26.86 14.93
N ILE A 5 -57.78 26.27 15.86
CA ILE A 5 -56.61 26.88 16.47
C ILE A 5 -55.41 26.01 16.06
N GLY A 6 -54.50 26.62 15.31
CA GLY A 6 -53.36 25.96 14.67
C GLY A 6 -52.29 25.51 15.66
N LEU A 7 -51.74 24.34 15.39
CA LEU A 7 -50.58 23.77 16.06
C LEU A 7 -49.31 24.42 15.50
N LEU A 8 -48.61 25.21 16.31
CA LEU A 8 -47.31 25.79 15.95
C LEU A 8 -46.21 24.72 16.20
N SER A 9 -45.82 23.99 15.15
CA SER A 9 -44.66 23.10 15.20
C SER A 9 -43.36 23.91 15.12
N LEU A 10 -42.63 23.98 16.23
CA LEU A 10 -41.29 24.57 16.31
C LEU A 10 -40.28 23.56 15.71
N ILE A 11 -39.92 23.74 14.43
CA ILE A 11 -38.89 22.92 13.78
C ILE A 11 -37.52 23.41 14.25
N CYS A 12 -36.89 22.65 15.16
CA CYS A 12 -35.51 22.86 15.56
C CYS A 12 -34.60 22.36 14.44
N ALA A 13 -34.13 23.25 13.57
CA ALA A 13 -33.15 22.94 12.54
C ALA A 13 -31.79 22.64 13.20
N GLY A 14 -31.54 21.36 13.49
CA GLY A 14 -30.23 20.88 13.90
C GLY A 14 -29.24 21.05 12.75
N VAL A 15 -28.29 21.97 12.90
CA VAL A 15 -27.15 22.12 11.99
C VAL A 15 -26.27 20.88 12.17
N PHE A 16 -26.48 19.87 11.34
CA PHE A 16 -25.53 18.78 11.16
C PHE A 16 -24.35 19.33 10.37
N THR A 17 -23.31 19.79 11.07
CA THR A 17 -22.00 19.98 10.46
C THR A 17 -21.47 18.60 10.09
N ALA A 18 -21.59 18.23 8.82
CA ALA A 18 -20.90 17.07 8.27
C ALA A 18 -19.38 17.30 8.41
N PHE A 19 -18.77 16.67 9.41
CA PHE A 19 -17.32 16.53 9.47
C PHE A 19 -16.92 15.68 8.27
N GLY A 20 -16.43 16.33 7.22
CA GLY A 20 -15.79 15.64 6.11
C GLY A 20 -14.57 14.90 6.66
N ALA A 21 -14.60 13.57 6.60
CA ALA A 21 -13.42 12.75 6.82
C ALA A 21 -12.43 13.09 5.70
N SER A 22 -11.50 14.00 5.98
CA SER A 22 -10.40 14.28 5.07
C SER A 22 -9.55 13.02 4.97
N ALA A 23 -9.43 12.45 3.76
CA ALA A 23 -8.40 11.46 3.46
C ALA A 23 -7.06 12.01 3.97
N GLN A 24 -6.48 11.35 4.96
CA GLN A 24 -5.24 11.81 5.58
C GLN A 24 -4.11 11.49 4.59
N PRO A 25 -3.21 12.44 4.27
CA PRO A 25 -2.17 12.20 3.28
C PRO A 25 -1.13 11.24 3.87
N LEU A 26 -1.22 9.95 3.52
CA LEU A 26 -0.28 8.90 3.94
C LEU A 26 0.80 8.63 2.88
N ASP A 27 0.68 9.20 1.67
CA ASP A 27 1.56 8.92 0.52
C ASP A 27 3.05 9.16 0.83
N ALA A 28 3.38 10.18 1.61
CA ALA A 28 4.76 10.43 2.04
C ALA A 28 5.27 9.31 2.96
N TYR A 29 4.46 8.85 3.92
CA TYR A 29 4.82 7.70 4.76
C TYR A 29 4.92 6.42 3.94
N GLU A 30 4.05 6.23 2.94
CA GLU A 30 4.12 5.07 2.05
C GLU A 30 5.44 5.07 1.26
N ARG A 31 5.84 6.19 0.65
CA ARG A 31 7.12 6.31 -0.07
C ARG A 31 8.31 6.08 0.86
N ASP A 32 8.31 6.68 2.04
CA ASP A 32 9.36 6.49 3.05
C ASP A 32 9.47 5.02 3.48
N ALA A 33 8.33 4.35 3.70
CA ALA A 33 8.30 2.94 4.07
C ALA A 33 8.79 2.03 2.93
N GLN A 34 8.42 2.34 1.69
CA GLN A 34 8.89 1.63 0.51
C GLN A 34 10.41 1.75 0.33
N GLU A 35 10.99 2.91 0.62
CA GLU A 35 12.44 3.11 0.58
C GLU A 35 13.15 2.32 1.67
N ALA A 36 12.68 2.39 2.92
CA ALA A 36 13.22 1.60 4.03
C ALA A 36 13.18 0.09 3.74
N ILE A 37 12.11 -0.40 3.10
CA ILE A 37 12.00 -1.81 2.68
C ILE A 37 12.96 -2.13 1.53
N ARG A 38 13.13 -1.23 0.55
CA ARG A 38 14.10 -1.42 -0.54
C ARG A 38 15.51 -1.58 0.00
N GLU A 39 15.92 -0.70 0.91
CA GLU A 39 17.22 -0.77 1.57
C GLU A 39 17.40 -2.08 2.33
N LEU A 40 16.46 -2.41 3.23
CA LEU A 40 16.49 -3.65 4.01
C LEU A 40 16.58 -4.89 3.13
N ARG A 41 15.72 -4.98 2.11
CA ARG A 41 15.70 -6.12 1.17
C ARG A 41 17.00 -6.20 0.38
N GLY A 42 17.51 -5.06 -0.10
CA GLY A 42 18.74 -4.98 -0.87
C GLY A 42 19.94 -5.51 -0.10
N GLU A 43 20.17 -4.99 1.10
CA GLU A 43 21.28 -5.42 1.96
C GLU A 43 21.15 -6.88 2.38
N MET A 44 19.95 -7.31 2.80
CA MET A 44 19.72 -8.71 3.17
C MET A 44 20.02 -9.67 2.01
N MET A 45 19.56 -9.35 0.80
CA MET A 45 19.78 -10.19 -0.37
C MET A 45 21.24 -10.22 -0.78
N GLN A 46 21.94 -9.08 -0.71
CA GLN A 46 23.38 -9.02 -0.99
C GLN A 46 24.16 -9.93 -0.03
N HIS A 47 23.93 -9.79 1.27
CA HIS A 47 24.61 -10.62 2.28
C HIS A 47 24.25 -12.10 2.16
N LEU A 48 22.98 -12.42 1.88
CA LEU A 48 22.53 -13.79 1.66
C LEU A 48 23.27 -14.41 0.46
N GLN A 49 23.33 -13.71 -0.66
CA GLN A 49 24.01 -14.20 -1.86
C GLN A 49 25.52 -14.42 -1.63
N THR A 50 26.18 -13.50 -0.90
CA THR A 50 27.59 -13.66 -0.53
C THR A 50 27.82 -14.90 0.33
N GLU A 51 27.06 -15.06 1.42
CA GLU A 51 27.21 -16.21 2.32
C GLU A 51 26.87 -17.54 1.64
N MET A 52 25.83 -17.57 0.80
CA MET A 52 25.48 -18.76 0.01
C MET A 52 26.62 -19.16 -0.94
N LYS A 53 27.30 -18.19 -1.55
CA LYS A 53 28.43 -18.43 -2.46
C LYS A 53 29.67 -18.90 -1.72
N ASP A 54 30.00 -18.27 -0.60
CA ASP A 54 31.29 -18.45 0.08
C ASP A 54 31.29 -19.64 1.04
N LYS A 55 30.16 -19.89 1.72
CA LYS A 55 30.04 -20.91 2.79
C LYS A 55 28.92 -21.92 2.58
N GLY A 56 28.11 -21.73 1.54
CA GLY A 56 27.01 -22.62 1.19
C GLY A 56 25.68 -22.26 1.86
N PRO A 57 24.56 -22.84 1.37
CA PRO A 57 23.21 -22.47 1.83
C PRO A 57 22.94 -22.75 3.32
N ALA A 58 23.56 -23.78 3.90
CA ALA A 58 23.36 -24.14 5.31
C ALA A 58 23.88 -23.03 6.25
N GLU A 59 25.08 -22.49 6.01
CA GLU A 59 25.65 -21.41 6.81
C GLU A 59 24.91 -20.08 6.57
N ALA A 60 24.43 -19.85 5.35
CA ALA A 60 23.66 -18.67 4.98
C ALA A 60 22.36 -18.50 5.79
N THR A 61 21.84 -19.57 6.41
CA THR A 61 20.68 -19.48 7.33
C THR A 61 20.90 -18.53 8.52
N ARG A 62 22.17 -18.25 8.88
CA ARG A 62 22.54 -17.28 9.92
C ARG A 62 22.28 -15.83 9.53
N VAL A 63 22.30 -15.49 8.24
CA VAL A 63 21.97 -14.14 7.73
C VAL A 63 20.58 -13.74 8.19
N CYS A 64 19.62 -14.63 8.04
CA CYS A 64 18.24 -14.39 8.47
C CYS A 64 18.09 -14.24 9.99
N ARG A 65 18.97 -14.88 10.76
CA ARG A 65 18.92 -14.93 12.23
C ARG A 65 19.52 -13.69 12.89
N HIS A 66 20.71 -13.29 12.44
CA HIS A 66 21.53 -12.30 13.12
C HIS A 66 21.59 -10.99 12.35
N LEU A 67 21.91 -11.08 11.05
CA LEU A 67 22.18 -9.90 10.26
C LEU A 67 20.91 -9.14 9.89
N ALA A 68 19.82 -9.85 9.60
CA ALA A 68 18.59 -9.17 9.24
C ALA A 68 18.01 -8.31 10.40
N PRO A 69 18.00 -8.76 11.67
CA PRO A 69 17.73 -7.87 12.80
C PRO A 69 18.70 -6.69 12.92
N GLU A 70 19.99 -6.87 12.67
CA GLU A 70 20.99 -5.79 12.73
C GLU A 70 20.73 -4.71 11.66
N ILE A 71 20.47 -5.12 10.41
CA ILE A 71 20.11 -4.21 9.31
C ILE A 71 18.80 -3.49 9.64
N SER A 72 17.78 -4.22 10.11
CA SER A 72 16.52 -3.62 10.57
C SER A 72 16.76 -2.54 11.62
N ASN A 73 17.46 -2.85 12.73
CA ASN A 73 17.70 -1.89 13.80
C ASN A 73 18.43 -0.61 13.34
N ARG A 74 19.35 -0.73 12.38
CA ARG A 74 20.03 0.43 11.79
C ARG A 74 19.04 1.31 11.01
N ILE A 75 18.27 0.72 10.10
CA ILE A 75 17.26 1.44 9.31
C ILE A 75 16.19 2.04 10.23
N GLU A 76 15.80 1.34 11.29
CA GLU A 76 14.87 1.86 12.29
C GLU A 76 15.43 3.11 12.98
N ALA A 77 16.71 3.10 13.36
CA ALA A 77 17.38 4.25 13.97
C ALA A 77 17.48 5.45 13.01
N ASP A 78 17.76 5.20 11.73
CA ASP A 78 17.94 6.25 10.72
C ASP A 78 16.61 6.86 10.28
N THR A 79 15.55 6.04 10.16
CA THR A 79 14.28 6.45 9.54
C THR A 79 13.16 6.70 10.56
N GLY A 80 13.30 6.20 11.79
CA GLY A 80 12.27 6.23 12.82
C GLY A 80 11.08 5.31 12.55
N TRP A 81 11.17 4.41 11.57
CA TRP A 81 10.25 3.29 11.42
C TRP A 81 10.59 2.22 12.45
N GLU A 82 9.58 1.53 13.00
CA GLU A 82 9.70 0.20 13.59
C GLU A 82 9.50 -0.80 12.45
N ILE A 83 10.41 -1.75 12.24
CA ILE A 83 10.40 -2.68 11.11
C ILE A 83 10.32 -4.12 11.61
N ARG A 84 9.24 -4.80 11.23
CA ARG A 84 9.02 -6.21 11.49
C ARG A 84 8.99 -6.99 10.18
N ARG A 85 9.40 -8.25 10.25
CA ARG A 85 9.19 -9.25 9.19
C ARG A 85 8.24 -10.30 9.74
N THR A 86 7.01 -10.36 9.25
CA THR A 86 5.95 -11.20 9.81
C THR A 86 5.41 -12.18 8.77
N ALA A 87 4.83 -13.29 9.20
CA ALA A 87 4.27 -14.31 8.29
C ALA A 87 3.21 -15.16 8.98
N LEU A 88 2.31 -15.77 8.20
CA LEU A 88 1.39 -16.79 8.73
C LEU A 88 2.14 -18.09 9.10
N ARG A 89 3.24 -18.36 8.37
CA ARG A 89 4.18 -19.47 8.59
C ARG A 89 5.55 -18.90 8.93
N VAL A 90 5.88 -18.88 10.22
CA VAL A 90 7.10 -18.23 10.73
C VAL A 90 8.27 -19.19 10.91
N ARG A 91 9.49 -18.68 10.71
CA ARG A 91 10.74 -19.38 11.05
C ARG A 91 11.23 -19.05 12.45
N ASN A 92 11.30 -17.75 12.74
CA ASN A 92 11.50 -17.26 14.09
C ASN A 92 10.12 -17.02 14.74
N PRO A 93 9.79 -17.65 15.88
CA PRO A 93 8.54 -17.38 16.60
C PRO A 93 8.30 -15.90 16.95
N GLU A 94 9.35 -15.09 17.12
CA GLU A 94 9.24 -13.64 17.40
C GLU A 94 8.61 -12.85 16.24
N ASN A 95 8.62 -13.43 15.04
CA ASN A 95 8.00 -12.88 13.84
C ASN A 95 6.52 -13.28 13.70
N ALA A 96 5.91 -13.88 14.73
CA ALA A 96 4.49 -14.15 14.73
C ALA A 96 3.69 -12.85 14.55
N PRO A 97 2.62 -12.88 13.74
CA PRO A 97 1.85 -11.68 13.45
C PRO A 97 1.00 -11.28 14.64
N THR A 98 0.88 -9.96 14.84
CA THR A 98 -0.22 -9.42 15.63
C THR A 98 -1.56 -9.72 14.95
N GLU A 99 -2.69 -9.60 15.66
CA GLU A 99 -4.01 -9.78 15.06
C GLU A 99 -4.23 -8.85 13.86
N ALA A 100 -3.78 -7.60 13.98
CA ALA A 100 -3.85 -6.60 12.93
C ALA A 100 -3.02 -6.99 11.70
N GLU A 101 -1.79 -7.49 11.89
CA GLU A 101 -0.93 -7.98 10.80
C GLU A 101 -1.51 -9.24 10.16
N ARG A 102 -2.07 -10.16 10.96
CA ARG A 102 -2.69 -11.39 10.48
C ARG A 102 -3.85 -11.11 9.52
N GLY A 103 -4.68 -10.11 9.84
CA GLY A 103 -5.77 -9.69 8.95
C GLY A 103 -5.27 -9.18 7.58
N VAL A 104 -4.14 -8.47 7.56
CA VAL A 104 -3.54 -8.00 6.29
C VAL A 104 -2.93 -9.16 5.51
N LEU A 105 -2.21 -10.08 6.18
CA LEU A 105 -1.63 -11.26 5.52
C LEU A 105 -2.70 -12.13 4.85
N LEU A 106 -3.83 -12.37 5.52
CA LEU A 106 -4.95 -13.11 4.94
C LEU A 106 -5.60 -12.37 3.76
N SER A 107 -5.67 -11.04 3.83
CA SER A 107 -6.11 -10.22 2.70
C SER A 107 -5.16 -10.36 1.51
N PHE A 108 -3.85 -10.40 1.75
CA PHE A 108 -2.86 -10.64 0.71
C PHE A 108 -2.98 -12.03 0.08
N GLU A 109 -3.13 -13.09 0.86
CA GLU A 109 -3.38 -14.45 0.33
C GLU A 109 -4.65 -14.49 -0.53
N THR A 110 -5.74 -13.90 -0.06
CA THR A 110 -7.01 -13.88 -0.79
C THR A 110 -6.88 -13.16 -2.13
N ARG A 111 -6.19 -12.01 -2.15
CA ARG A 111 -5.94 -11.23 -3.39
C ARG A 111 -5.03 -11.97 -4.36
N ALA A 112 -4.02 -12.65 -3.85
CA ALA A 112 -3.12 -13.46 -4.68
C ALA A 112 -3.86 -14.65 -5.30
N MET A 113 -4.71 -15.34 -4.55
CA MET A 113 -5.58 -16.40 -5.08
C MET A 113 -6.55 -15.90 -6.15
N ALA A 114 -6.92 -14.62 -6.11
CA ALA A 114 -7.71 -13.95 -7.14
C ALA A 114 -6.88 -13.47 -8.35
N GLY A 115 -5.57 -13.78 -8.41
CA GLY A 115 -4.69 -13.46 -9.53
C GLY A 115 -4.03 -12.09 -9.46
N GLN A 116 -4.15 -11.36 -8.34
CA GLN A 116 -3.47 -10.07 -8.19
C GLN A 116 -1.97 -10.27 -7.92
N SER A 117 -1.12 -9.53 -8.63
CA SER A 117 0.32 -9.55 -8.41
C SER A 117 0.69 -9.11 -6.99
N MET A 118 1.51 -9.91 -6.31
CA MET A 118 2.08 -9.56 -5.00
C MET A 118 3.17 -8.48 -5.10
N GLU A 119 3.75 -8.24 -6.27
CA GLU A 119 4.82 -7.25 -6.44
C GLU A 119 4.37 -5.83 -6.17
N ALA A 120 3.08 -5.50 -6.33
CA ALA A 120 2.52 -4.20 -6.01
C ALA A 120 1.66 -4.22 -4.74
N MET A 121 1.67 -5.34 -3.99
CA MET A 121 0.70 -5.56 -2.94
C MET A 121 1.17 -4.97 -1.61
N ASP A 122 0.59 -3.82 -1.28
CA ASP A 122 0.79 -3.11 -0.03
C ASP A 122 -0.54 -2.81 0.69
N SER A 123 -0.39 -2.36 1.93
CA SER A 123 -1.46 -1.82 2.77
C SER A 123 -0.89 -0.68 3.59
N VAL A 124 -1.53 0.48 3.57
CA VAL A 124 -1.21 1.61 4.43
C VAL A 124 -2.45 2.02 5.20
N ARG A 125 -2.35 2.11 6.52
CA ARG A 125 -3.48 2.49 7.38
C ARG A 125 -3.02 3.22 8.62
N LEU A 126 -3.92 4.00 9.20
CA LEU A 126 -3.74 4.51 10.55
C LEU A 126 -4.26 3.50 11.55
N ILE A 127 -3.49 3.28 12.60
CA ILE A 127 -3.87 2.49 13.76
C ILE A 127 -3.69 3.32 15.02
N GLU A 128 -4.38 2.92 16.08
CA GLU A 128 -4.16 3.47 17.41
C GLU A 128 -3.39 2.46 18.27
N ARG A 129 -2.34 2.92 18.95
CA ARG A 129 -1.59 2.17 19.96
C ARG A 129 -1.40 3.09 21.15
N ASP A 130 -1.88 2.69 22.33
CA ASP A 130 -1.74 3.44 23.59
C ASP A 130 -2.19 4.91 23.50
N GLY A 131 -3.33 5.16 22.87
CA GLY A 131 -3.88 6.52 22.70
C GLY A 131 -3.10 7.41 21.72
N ARG A 132 -2.17 6.83 20.95
CA ARG A 132 -1.38 7.52 19.92
C ARG A 132 -1.66 6.91 18.55
N ARG A 133 -1.70 7.76 17.52
CA ARG A 133 -1.88 7.31 16.14
C ARG A 133 -0.54 6.94 15.51
N TYR A 134 -0.53 5.82 14.81
CA TYR A 134 0.60 5.32 14.03
C TYR A 134 0.16 5.04 12.61
N VAL A 135 1.04 5.30 11.66
CA VAL A 135 0.95 4.72 10.32
C VAL A 135 1.46 3.29 10.42
N HIS A 136 0.65 2.36 9.94
CA HIS A 136 1.02 0.97 9.74
C HIS A 136 1.07 0.69 8.23
N TYR A 137 2.26 0.39 7.74
CA TYR A 137 2.51 -0.01 6.36
C TYR A 137 2.86 -1.49 6.32
N MET A 138 2.29 -2.25 5.38
CA MET A 138 2.70 -3.62 5.11
C MET A 138 2.92 -3.84 3.63
N ARG A 139 3.92 -4.66 3.30
CA ARG A 139 4.21 -5.06 1.92
C ARG A 139 4.45 -6.56 1.84
N ALA A 140 3.73 -7.22 0.93
CA ALA A 140 3.84 -8.64 0.68
C ALA A 140 5.27 -9.04 0.26
N ILE A 141 5.67 -10.24 0.65
CA ILE A 141 6.93 -10.87 0.23
C ILE A 141 6.55 -12.14 -0.54
N PRO A 142 6.55 -12.11 -1.88
CA PRO A 142 6.40 -13.33 -2.68
C PRO A 142 7.69 -14.16 -2.62
N THR A 143 7.54 -15.47 -2.77
CA THR A 143 8.66 -16.40 -2.98
C THR A 143 9.09 -16.43 -4.44
N PHE A 144 10.40 -16.57 -4.66
CA PHE A 144 11.04 -16.82 -5.96
C PHE A 144 11.93 -18.06 -5.82
N GLU A 145 12.49 -18.56 -6.93
CA GLU A 145 13.29 -19.78 -6.97
C GLU A 145 14.40 -19.80 -5.90
N PRO A 146 15.19 -18.73 -5.67
CA PRO A 146 16.23 -18.74 -4.64
C PRO A 146 15.69 -18.90 -3.21
N CYS A 147 14.44 -18.48 -2.96
CA CYS A 147 13.82 -18.62 -1.65
C CYS A 147 13.59 -20.10 -1.31
N LEU A 148 13.31 -20.92 -2.33
CA LEU A 148 12.87 -22.31 -2.16
C LEU A 148 14.00 -23.23 -1.68
N VAL A 149 15.26 -22.82 -1.80
CA VAL A 149 16.40 -23.56 -1.22
C VAL A 149 16.22 -23.80 0.29
N CYS A 150 15.59 -22.84 0.99
CA CYS A 150 15.37 -22.92 2.44
C CYS A 150 13.89 -22.93 2.83
N HIS A 151 13.00 -22.57 1.92
CA HIS A 151 11.56 -22.43 2.17
C HIS A 151 10.71 -23.37 1.31
N GLY A 152 11.30 -24.11 0.38
CA GLY A 152 10.60 -25.01 -0.53
C GLY A 152 10.12 -26.30 0.12
N GLU A 153 9.52 -27.17 -0.69
CA GLU A 153 9.17 -28.55 -0.31
C GLU A 153 10.42 -29.43 -0.23
N ASP A 154 11.32 -29.32 -1.21
CA ASP A 154 12.55 -30.11 -1.31
C ASP A 154 13.76 -29.33 -0.78
N ILE A 155 14.02 -29.40 0.53
CA ILE A 155 15.14 -28.71 1.18
C ILE A 155 16.35 -29.67 1.28
N PRO A 156 17.57 -29.23 0.89
CA PRO A 156 18.78 -30.05 1.07
C PRO A 156 19.01 -30.42 2.55
N GLN A 157 19.46 -31.66 2.79
CA GLN A 157 19.58 -32.23 4.15
C GLN A 157 20.47 -31.40 5.08
N ASP A 158 21.56 -30.82 4.57
CA ASP A 158 22.46 -29.96 5.34
C ASP A 158 21.80 -28.64 5.74
N VAL A 159 20.98 -28.07 4.87
CA VAL A 159 20.17 -26.86 5.13
C VAL A 159 19.07 -27.16 6.13
N GLU A 160 18.37 -28.28 5.98
CA GLU A 160 17.32 -28.71 6.91
C GLU A 160 17.89 -28.90 8.33
N ALA A 161 19.03 -29.59 8.45
CA ALA A 161 19.71 -29.76 9.73
C ALA A 161 20.15 -28.42 10.36
N ALA A 162 20.63 -27.47 9.55
CA ALA A 162 20.97 -26.13 10.02
C ALA A 162 19.72 -25.35 10.48
N ILE A 163 18.61 -25.44 9.75
CA ILE A 163 17.33 -24.84 10.12
C ILE A 163 16.85 -25.43 11.44
N GLU A 164 16.78 -26.76 11.59
CA GLU A 164 16.30 -27.42 12.81
C GLU A 164 17.15 -27.02 14.03
N LYS A 165 18.48 -26.99 13.88
CA LYS A 165 19.40 -26.57 14.93
C LYS A 165 19.18 -25.13 15.38
N HIS A 166 18.87 -24.22 14.46
CA HIS A 166 18.74 -22.79 14.75
C HIS A 166 17.30 -22.34 15.04
N TYR A 167 16.31 -23.09 14.54
CA TYR A 167 14.89 -22.80 14.56
C TYR A 167 14.09 -24.09 14.79
N PRO A 168 14.12 -24.66 16.01
CA PRO A 168 13.45 -25.94 16.32
C PRO A 168 11.92 -25.88 16.20
N ASN A 169 11.34 -24.68 16.09
CA ASN A 169 9.91 -24.44 15.92
C ASN A 169 9.58 -23.88 14.53
N ASP A 170 10.46 -24.07 13.54
CA ASP A 170 10.25 -23.58 12.17
C ASP A 170 8.95 -24.13 11.58
N ARG A 171 8.22 -23.25 10.90
CA ARG A 171 7.02 -23.59 10.10
C ARG A 171 7.09 -23.04 8.68
N ALA A 172 8.22 -22.44 8.31
CA ALA A 172 8.38 -21.72 7.04
C ALA A 172 8.98 -22.57 5.92
N THR A 173 8.59 -23.83 5.79
CA THR A 173 8.98 -24.74 4.69
C THR A 173 7.76 -25.12 3.88
N GLY A 174 7.90 -25.73 2.70
CA GLY A 174 6.78 -26.16 1.85
C GLY A 174 6.09 -25.01 1.12
N PHE A 175 6.87 -24.07 0.61
CA PHE A 175 6.42 -23.01 -0.30
C PHE A 175 6.76 -23.36 -1.76
N GLN A 176 6.00 -22.80 -2.68
CA GLN A 176 6.24 -22.82 -4.13
C GLN A 176 6.56 -21.41 -4.63
N THR A 177 7.05 -21.27 -5.87
CA THR A 177 7.27 -19.94 -6.48
C THR A 177 5.94 -19.18 -6.57
N GLY A 178 5.93 -17.92 -6.14
CA GLY A 178 4.74 -17.06 -6.16
C GLY A 178 3.87 -17.12 -4.91
N ASP A 179 4.16 -18.04 -3.97
CA ASP A 179 3.48 -18.07 -2.67
C ASP A 179 3.78 -16.84 -1.82
N LEU A 180 2.85 -16.52 -0.90
CA LEU A 180 3.07 -15.48 0.09
C LEU A 180 4.01 -15.99 1.20
N ARG A 181 5.29 -15.62 1.13
CA ARG A 181 6.25 -15.95 2.20
C ARG A 181 5.90 -15.24 3.51
N GLY A 182 5.36 -14.03 3.43
CA GLY A 182 5.08 -13.16 4.57
C GLY A 182 4.95 -11.70 4.14
N ALA A 183 5.24 -10.78 5.04
CA ALA A 183 5.25 -9.35 4.77
C ALA A 183 6.31 -8.60 5.59
N PHE A 184 6.83 -7.51 5.05
CA PHE A 184 7.39 -6.44 5.87
C PHE A 184 6.24 -5.68 6.53
N SER A 185 6.35 -5.36 7.81
CA SER A 185 5.35 -4.61 8.60
C SER A 185 6.05 -3.47 9.33
N LEU A 186 5.64 -2.25 9.01
CA LEU A 186 6.31 -1.03 9.40
C LEU A 186 5.36 -0.15 10.20
N TYR A 187 5.82 0.37 11.33
CA TYR A 187 5.06 1.31 12.16
C TYR A 187 5.83 2.60 12.38
N LYS A 188 5.17 3.75 12.21
CA LYS A 188 5.75 5.05 12.52
C LYS A 188 4.69 5.95 13.11
N LYS A 189 5.07 6.75 14.10
CA LYS A 189 4.15 7.68 14.75
C LYS A 189 3.58 8.64 13.70
N TYR A 190 2.26 8.80 13.69
CA TYR A 190 1.60 9.70 12.75
C TYR A 190 1.72 11.14 13.24
N GLU A 191 2.55 11.92 12.56
CA GLU A 191 2.83 13.32 12.87
C GLU A 191 2.37 14.24 11.72
N PRO A 192 1.11 14.72 11.74
CA PRO A 192 0.57 15.55 10.65
C PRO A 192 1.26 16.91 10.50
N ALA A 193 1.96 17.39 11.54
CA ALA A 193 2.75 18.63 11.48
C ALA A 193 4.04 18.47 10.66
N GLN A 194 4.65 17.28 10.65
CA GLN A 194 5.84 16.98 9.85
C GLN A 194 5.51 16.90 8.37
N LEU A 195 4.36 16.32 8.01
CA LEU A 195 3.86 16.30 6.63
C LEU A 195 3.64 17.72 6.05
N ARG A 196 3.22 18.68 6.88
CA ARG A 196 3.04 20.09 6.48
C ARG A 196 4.36 20.85 6.32
N ARG A 197 5.45 20.40 6.97
CA ARG A 197 6.80 20.96 6.84
C ARG A 197 7.55 20.32 5.68
N ALA A 198 7.49 19.00 5.54
CA ALA A 198 7.99 18.29 4.36
C ALA A 198 7.34 18.83 3.07
N ALA A 199 6.02 19.03 3.04
CA ALA A 199 5.36 19.67 1.89
C ALA A 199 5.75 21.15 1.65
N LYS A 200 6.34 21.83 2.64
CA LYS A 200 6.91 23.18 2.48
C LYS A 200 8.37 23.13 2.04
N ASP A 201 9.15 22.14 2.48
CA ASP A 201 10.57 21.99 2.20
C ASP A 201 10.82 21.25 0.86
N GLU A 202 9.95 20.31 0.48
CA GLU A 202 9.84 19.70 -0.87
C GLU A 202 9.29 20.67 -1.92
N GLY A 203 9.07 21.94 -1.54
CA GLY A 203 8.77 23.04 -2.42
C GLY A 203 9.94 23.43 -3.33
N ARG A 204 10.45 22.48 -4.13
CA ARG A 204 11.03 22.77 -5.44
C ARG A 204 10.94 21.62 -6.45
N GLU A 205 9.85 20.86 -6.43
CA GLU A 205 9.25 20.43 -7.68
C GLU A 205 7.75 20.71 -7.62
N ALA A 206 7.32 21.70 -8.41
CA ALA A 206 5.92 22.08 -8.46
C ALA A 206 5.14 20.85 -8.93
N ALA A 207 4.20 20.35 -8.11
CA ALA A 207 3.19 19.41 -8.58
C ALA A 207 2.70 19.90 -9.97
N PRO A 208 2.66 19.03 -10.99
CA PRO A 208 2.41 19.45 -12.36
C PRO A 208 1.17 20.34 -12.38
N LYS A 209 1.31 21.54 -12.96
CA LYS A 209 0.23 22.53 -12.99
C LYS A 209 -0.92 21.96 -13.82
N LEU A 210 -1.84 21.27 -13.15
CA LEU A 210 -3.05 20.74 -13.75
C LEU A 210 -3.88 21.91 -14.29
N PRO A 211 -4.27 21.88 -15.57
CA PRO A 211 -5.08 22.94 -16.15
C PRO A 211 -6.46 22.97 -15.49
N GLU A 212 -7.12 24.12 -15.52
CA GLU A 212 -8.46 24.28 -14.97
C GLU A 212 -9.51 23.54 -15.79
N LYS A 213 -9.24 23.36 -17.09
CA LYS A 213 -10.10 22.68 -18.06
C LYS A 213 -9.23 21.93 -19.08
N LEU A 214 -9.57 20.68 -19.37
CA LEU A 214 -8.87 19.82 -20.33
C LEU A 214 -9.88 19.13 -21.24
N SER A 215 -9.56 19.02 -22.54
CA SER A 215 -10.38 18.28 -23.50
C SER A 215 -10.14 16.78 -23.37
N ILE A 216 -11.23 16.02 -23.25
CA ILE A 216 -11.23 14.57 -23.05
C ILE A 216 -11.84 13.80 -24.23
N GLY A 217 -11.92 14.44 -25.40
CA GLY A 217 -12.46 13.83 -26.63
C GLY A 217 -13.99 13.97 -26.77
N GLY A 218 -14.49 13.85 -28.02
CA GLY A 218 -15.92 13.93 -28.33
C GLY A 218 -16.59 15.28 -27.98
N GLY A 219 -15.84 16.39 -27.99
CA GLY A 219 -16.35 17.72 -27.63
C GLY A 219 -16.54 17.97 -26.13
N ARG A 220 -16.16 17.00 -25.27
CA ARG A 220 -16.31 17.10 -23.80
C ARG A 220 -15.05 17.64 -23.14
N TYR A 221 -15.26 18.19 -21.94
CA TYR A 221 -14.22 18.78 -21.12
C TYR A 221 -14.43 18.42 -19.66
N GLY A 222 -13.35 18.34 -18.89
CA GLY A 222 -13.37 18.25 -17.44
C GLY A 222 -12.27 19.11 -16.83
N SER A 223 -12.28 19.24 -15.51
CA SER A 223 -11.28 19.93 -14.71
C SER A 223 -10.34 18.92 -14.04
N PRO A 224 -9.11 18.75 -14.54
CA PRO A 224 -8.13 17.85 -13.93
C PRO A 224 -7.88 18.13 -12.44
N ARG A 225 -7.99 19.39 -12.01
CA ARG A 225 -7.85 19.76 -10.60
C ARG A 225 -9.00 19.21 -9.75
N GLN A 226 -10.25 19.42 -10.18
CA GLN A 226 -11.41 18.89 -9.47
C GLN A 226 -11.43 17.37 -9.52
N GLY A 227 -11.01 16.79 -10.64
CA GLY A 227 -10.86 15.36 -10.84
C GLY A 227 -9.88 14.72 -9.86
N ARG A 228 -8.71 15.34 -9.65
CA ARG A 228 -7.75 14.88 -8.62
C ARG A 228 -8.38 14.86 -7.24
N ASP A 229 -9.07 15.94 -6.88
CA ASP A 229 -9.66 16.08 -5.56
C ASP A 229 -10.84 15.10 -5.35
N LEU A 230 -11.62 14.80 -6.41
CA LEU A 230 -12.64 13.76 -6.42
C LEU A 230 -12.02 12.36 -6.30
N PHE A 231 -10.98 12.09 -7.09
CA PHE A 231 -10.25 10.83 -7.08
C PHE A 231 -9.69 10.50 -5.70
N ALA A 232 -9.02 11.47 -5.06
CA ALA A 232 -8.46 11.31 -3.72
C ALA A 232 -9.51 10.96 -2.66
N ARG A 233 -10.74 11.46 -2.80
CA ARG A 233 -11.83 11.21 -1.85
C ARG A 233 -12.54 9.88 -2.07
N HIS A 234 -12.70 9.46 -3.32
CA HIS A 234 -13.64 8.40 -3.67
C HIS A 234 -12.97 7.15 -4.27
N CYS A 235 -11.74 7.27 -4.79
CA CYS A 235 -11.09 6.21 -5.55
C CYS A 235 -9.75 5.76 -4.94
N ALA A 236 -9.00 6.69 -4.32
CA ALA A 236 -7.63 6.43 -3.82
C ALA A 236 -7.54 5.39 -2.69
N GLY A 237 -8.66 5.09 -2.01
CA GLY A 237 -8.70 4.02 -1.00
C GLY A 237 -8.66 2.60 -1.58
N CYS A 238 -8.93 2.45 -2.88
CA CYS A 238 -9.02 1.15 -3.55
C CYS A 238 -7.99 1.00 -4.68
N HIS A 239 -7.66 2.08 -5.40
CA HIS A 239 -6.81 2.04 -6.60
C HIS A 239 -5.83 3.22 -6.61
N LYS A 240 -4.61 3.03 -7.14
CA LYS A 240 -3.70 4.15 -7.44
C LYS A 240 -4.12 4.80 -8.75
N ALA A 241 -3.92 6.12 -8.88
CA ALA A 241 -4.29 6.86 -10.09
C ALA A 241 -3.52 6.34 -11.33
N SER A 242 -2.25 5.97 -11.15
CA SER A 242 -1.38 5.39 -12.19
C SER A 242 -1.96 4.13 -12.82
N ASP A 243 -2.53 3.25 -12.00
CA ASP A 243 -3.03 1.94 -12.43
C ASP A 243 -4.24 2.10 -13.36
N LEU A 244 -5.05 3.11 -13.07
CA LEU A 244 -6.21 3.47 -13.88
C LEU A 244 -5.81 4.20 -15.16
N VAL A 245 -4.77 5.04 -15.13
CA VAL A 245 -4.24 5.68 -16.35
C VAL A 245 -3.89 4.63 -17.40
N THR A 246 -3.20 3.55 -17.03
CA THR A 246 -2.87 2.45 -17.96
C THR A 246 -4.12 1.74 -18.48
N THR A 247 -5.15 1.57 -17.64
CA THR A 247 -6.40 0.92 -18.04
C THR A 247 -7.24 1.78 -19.00
N VAL A 248 -7.15 3.10 -18.85
CA VAL A 248 -7.98 4.10 -19.53
C VAL A 248 -7.30 4.64 -20.81
N TYR A 249 -5.97 4.68 -20.85
CA TYR A 249 -5.17 5.29 -21.92
C TYR A 249 -4.03 4.38 -22.44
N GLY A 250 -3.97 3.11 -22.03
CA GLY A 250 -3.01 2.14 -22.55
C GLY A 250 -3.29 1.70 -23.99
N GLU A 251 -2.38 0.90 -24.56
CA GLU A 251 -2.43 0.48 -25.98
C GLU A 251 -3.72 -0.26 -26.38
N ASP A 252 -4.42 -0.87 -25.42
CA ASP A 252 -5.67 -1.62 -25.60
C ASP A 252 -6.95 -0.82 -25.20
N ALA A 253 -6.84 0.50 -24.97
CA ALA A 253 -7.96 1.31 -24.48
C ALA A 253 -9.11 1.45 -25.49
N ALA A 254 -10.35 1.34 -25.00
CA ALA A 254 -11.57 1.52 -25.80
C ALA A 254 -11.77 2.98 -26.25
N PRO A 255 -12.47 3.24 -27.39
CA PRO A 255 -12.58 4.57 -27.97
C PRO A 255 -13.18 5.63 -27.02
N GLU A 256 -12.59 6.83 -27.07
CA GLU A 256 -12.77 7.95 -26.13
C GLU A 256 -14.23 8.38 -25.85
N ALA A 257 -15.17 8.03 -26.72
CA ALA A 257 -16.54 8.52 -26.72
C ALA A 257 -17.39 8.11 -25.49
N ASN A 258 -17.04 7.03 -24.76
CA ASN A 258 -17.87 6.51 -23.65
C ASN A 258 -17.24 6.60 -22.25
N LEU A 259 -16.10 7.29 -22.09
CA LEU A 259 -15.38 7.28 -20.81
C LEU A 259 -16.03 8.05 -19.66
N CYS A 260 -16.79 9.12 -19.93
CA CYS A 260 -17.49 9.86 -18.86
C CYS A 260 -18.72 9.12 -18.29
N THR A 261 -19.03 7.91 -18.77
CA THR A 261 -20.16 7.10 -18.29
C THR A 261 -19.68 5.89 -17.47
N PHE A 262 -18.37 5.76 -17.25
CA PHE A 262 -17.76 4.54 -16.74
C PHE A 262 -17.85 4.37 -15.20
N LEU A 263 -18.35 5.37 -14.46
CA LEU A 263 -18.40 5.35 -12.99
C LEU A 263 -19.81 5.15 -12.40
N GLU A 264 -20.82 4.87 -13.25
CA GLU A 264 -22.16 4.49 -12.79
C GLU A 264 -22.12 3.28 -11.83
N THR A 265 -21.17 2.37 -12.04
CA THR A 265 -20.92 1.19 -11.20
C THR A 265 -20.41 1.52 -9.79
N HIS A 266 -19.96 2.75 -9.55
CA HIS A 266 -19.42 3.22 -8.27
C HIS A 266 -20.36 4.22 -7.57
N GLY A 267 -21.60 4.37 -8.06
CA GLY A 267 -22.59 5.28 -7.48
C GLY A 267 -22.30 6.77 -7.73
N LEU A 268 -21.33 7.09 -8.59
CA LEU A 268 -21.12 8.42 -9.12
C LEU A 268 -22.05 8.57 -10.33
N THR A 269 -23.25 9.11 -10.12
CA THR A 269 -24.27 9.25 -11.18
C THR A 269 -24.23 10.65 -11.84
N ASP A 270 -23.09 11.33 -11.76
CA ASP A 270 -22.93 12.73 -12.15
C ASP A 270 -21.84 12.84 -13.23
N ALA A 271 -22.29 12.87 -14.48
CA ALA A 271 -21.43 12.88 -15.66
C ALA A 271 -20.40 14.03 -15.66
N ALA A 272 -20.65 15.14 -14.97
CA ALA A 272 -19.69 16.23 -14.86
C ALA A 272 -18.48 15.84 -13.98
N LYS A 273 -18.73 15.17 -12.86
CA LYS A 273 -17.67 14.67 -11.95
C LYS A 273 -16.86 13.55 -12.59
N ASP A 274 -17.51 12.72 -13.40
CA ASP A 274 -16.85 11.66 -14.15
C ASP A 274 -15.90 12.26 -15.18
N CYS A 275 -16.35 13.27 -15.93
CA CYS A 275 -15.48 13.99 -16.86
C CYS A 275 -14.31 14.70 -16.16
N ASP A 276 -14.48 15.19 -14.93
CA ASP A 276 -13.37 15.74 -14.13
C ASP A 276 -12.33 14.67 -13.77
N ILE A 277 -12.75 13.50 -13.29
CA ILE A 277 -11.85 12.38 -12.96
C ILE A 277 -11.11 11.90 -14.22
N ILE A 278 -11.81 11.74 -15.34
CA ILE A 278 -11.19 11.37 -16.63
C ILE A 278 -10.20 12.45 -17.09
N ALA A 279 -10.53 13.73 -16.94
CA ALA A 279 -9.61 14.82 -17.26
C ALA A 279 -8.36 14.79 -16.37
N TYR A 280 -8.49 14.41 -15.10
CA TYR A 280 -7.34 14.20 -14.22
C TYR A 280 -6.46 13.04 -14.69
N MET A 281 -7.06 11.88 -15.00
CA MET A 281 -6.31 10.73 -15.55
C MET A 281 -5.59 11.09 -16.86
N LYS A 282 -6.25 11.82 -17.76
CA LYS A 282 -5.65 12.29 -19.02
C LYS A 282 -4.45 13.21 -18.79
N ALA A 283 -4.54 14.10 -17.80
CA ALA A 283 -3.45 14.98 -17.46
C ALA A 283 -2.24 14.24 -16.87
N LEU A 284 -2.47 13.15 -16.12
CA LEU A 284 -1.40 12.28 -15.61
C LEU A 284 -0.72 11.48 -16.73
N ALA A 285 -1.49 10.96 -17.68
CA ALA A 285 -0.95 10.26 -18.86
C ALA A 285 0.04 11.17 -19.62
N ALA A 286 -0.35 12.43 -19.85
CA ALA A 286 0.46 13.41 -20.58
C ALA A 286 1.74 13.87 -19.84
N THR A 287 1.93 13.50 -18.58
CA THR A 287 3.15 13.79 -17.80
C THR A 287 4.05 12.56 -17.62
N SER A 288 3.62 11.41 -18.12
CA SER A 288 4.33 10.12 -17.99
C SER A 288 5.12 9.74 -19.27
N ASP A 289 5.00 10.55 -20.32
CA ASP A 289 5.79 10.55 -21.55
C ASP A 289 6.92 11.59 -21.48
#